data_AF-A0A415FKP3-F1
#
_entry.id   AF-A0A415FKP3-F1
#
_cell.length_a   1.000
_cell.length_b   1.000
_cell.length_c   1.000
_cell.angle_alpha   90.00
_cell.angle_beta   90.00
_cell.angle_gamma   90.00
#
_symmetry.space_group_name_H-M   'P 1'
#
loop_
_entity.id
_entity.type
_entity.pdbx_description
1 polymer ?
#
loop_
_entity_poly.entity_id
_entity_poly.type
_entity_poly.pdbx_seq_one_letter_code
_entity_poly.pdbx_strand_id
1 'polypeptide(L)'
;MIYSNETEFAGSWLLENGNVKDDNVSMRIKDLIVNYLSEIAMTDDGWQRLYQDPNDGRYWELSYPHSDWEGGGPPSLKNISQLEAKNKYKI
;
A
#
# COMPACT_ATOMS: atom_id res chain seq x y z
N MET A 1 4.65 -11.11 -6.38
CA MET A 1 4.28 -10.63 -7.73
C MET A 1 2.83 -10.16 -7.73
N ILE A 2 2.51 -9.20 -8.60
CA ILE A 2 1.17 -8.64 -8.76
C ILE A 2 0.62 -9.07 -10.13
N TYR A 3 -0.63 -9.52 -10.18
CA TYR A 3 -1.28 -9.89 -11.43
C TYR A 3 -1.72 -8.64 -12.21
N SER A 4 -1.77 -8.74 -13.54
CA SER A 4 -2.01 -7.59 -14.42
C SER A 4 -3.40 -6.96 -14.25
N ASN A 5 -4.38 -7.71 -13.75
CA ASN A 5 -5.74 -7.24 -13.49
C ASN A 5 -5.92 -6.66 -12.07
N GLU A 6 -4.91 -6.76 -11.21
CA GLU A 6 -4.99 -6.21 -9.86
C GLU A 6 -4.71 -4.71 -9.91
N THR A 7 -5.61 -3.92 -9.33
CA THR A 7 -5.52 -2.46 -9.28
C THR A 7 -5.60 -1.91 -7.85
N GLU A 8 -6.00 -2.72 -6.88
CA GLU A 8 -6.15 -2.31 -5.47
C GLU A 8 -6.04 -3.52 -4.53
N PHE A 9 -5.41 -3.29 -3.38
CA PHE A 9 -5.39 -4.18 -2.23
C PHE A 9 -5.80 -3.37 -1.01
N ALA A 10 -6.99 -3.65 -0.47
CA ALA A 10 -7.46 -3.01 0.75
C ALA A 10 -7.39 -4.03 1.89
N GLY A 11 -6.41 -3.88 2.77
CA GLY A 11 -6.31 -4.68 3.99
C GLY A 11 -7.48 -4.39 4.93
N SER A 12 -7.81 -5.37 5.76
CA SER A 12 -8.78 -5.23 6.83
C SER A 12 -8.24 -5.79 8.14
N TRP A 13 -8.71 -5.25 9.26
CA TRP A 13 -8.48 -5.83 10.57
C TRP A 13 -9.59 -6.80 10.92
N LEU A 14 -9.20 -8.03 11.23
CA LEU A 14 -10.10 -9.07 11.71
C LEU A 14 -10.09 -9.05 13.24
N LEU A 15 -11.28 -9.06 13.82
CA LEU A 15 -11.46 -9.14 15.26
C LEU A 15 -11.64 -10.61 15.64
N GLU A 16 -10.55 -11.27 16.04
CA GLU A 16 -10.54 -12.67 16.47
C GLU A 16 -10.29 -12.75 17.97
N ASN A 17 -11.23 -13.29 18.74
CA ASN A 17 -11.11 -13.50 20.19
C ASN A 17 -10.70 -12.25 20.98
N GLY A 18 -11.23 -11.08 20.60
CA GLY A 18 -10.92 -9.80 21.25
C GLY A 18 -9.58 -9.19 20.85
N ASN A 19 -8.83 -9.83 19.94
CA ASN A 19 -7.60 -9.28 19.39
C ASN A 19 -7.81 -8.82 17.95
N VAL A 20 -7.14 -7.74 17.60
CA VAL A 20 -7.05 -7.23 16.23
C VAL A 20 -5.93 -7.99 15.51
N LYS A 21 -6.23 -8.49 14.31
CA LYS A 21 -5.28 -9.23 13.48
C LYS A 21 -5.35 -8.77 12.03
N ASP A 22 -4.19 -8.76 11.38
CA ASP A 22 -4.11 -8.56 9.94
C ASP A 22 -4.82 -9.68 9.19
N ASP A 23 -5.63 -9.30 8.19
CA ASP A 23 -6.13 -10.24 7.21
C ASP A 23 -5.04 -10.68 6.21
N ASN A 24 -5.39 -11.64 5.35
CA ASN A 24 -4.49 -12.13 4.31
C ASN A 24 -4.07 -11.02 3.33
N VAL A 25 -4.91 -10.01 3.10
CA VAL A 25 -4.60 -8.88 2.23
C VAL A 25 -3.54 -7.97 2.86
N SER A 26 -3.69 -7.63 4.14
CA SER A 26 -2.73 -6.86 4.91
C SER A 26 -1.37 -7.56 4.98
N MET A 27 -1.36 -8.87 5.21
CA MET A 27 -0.14 -9.68 5.17
C MET A 27 0.51 -9.66 3.78
N ARG A 28 -0.29 -9.80 2.72
CA ARG A 28 0.20 -9.73 1.33
C ARG A 28 0.78 -8.35 0.99
N ILE A 29 0.14 -7.27 1.42
CA ILE A 29 0.64 -5.90 1.21
C ILE A 29 2.01 -5.75 1.89
N LYS A 30 2.15 -6.21 3.13
CA LYS A 30 3.42 -6.16 3.86
C LYS A 30 4.51 -6.95 3.15
N ASP A 31 4.21 -8.16 2.65
CA ASP A 31 5.15 -8.96 1.87
C ASP A 31 5.56 -8.25 0.57
N LEU A 32 4.60 -7.68 -0.17
CA LEU A 32 4.88 -6.95 -1.41
C LEU A 32 5.81 -5.76 -1.15
N ILE A 33 5.57 -4.98 -0.10
CA ILE A 33 6.40 -3.82 0.24
C ILE A 33 7.82 -4.23 0.64
N VAL A 34 7.96 -5.30 1.43
CA VAL A 34 9.26 -5.73 1.97
C VAL A 34 10.10 -6.46 0.93
N ASN A 35 9.46 -7.30 0.10
CA ASN A 35 10.17 -8.30 -0.70
C ASN A 35 10.08 -8.09 -2.21
N TYR A 36 9.22 -7.19 -2.71
CA TYR A 36 8.94 -7.12 -4.15
C TYR A 36 8.95 -5.70 -4.73
N LEU A 37 8.20 -4.78 -4.12
CA LEU A 37 8.04 -3.43 -4.59
C LEU A 37 9.25 -2.56 -4.24
N SER A 38 9.60 -1.64 -5.13
CA SER A 38 10.67 -0.65 -4.87
C SER A 38 10.06 0.67 -4.42
N GLU A 39 10.44 1.17 -3.24
CA GLU A 39 10.02 2.49 -2.78
C GLU A 39 10.68 3.58 -3.65
N ILE A 40 9.87 4.52 -4.14
CA ILE A 40 10.30 5.61 -5.05
C ILE A 40 10.28 6.96 -4.35
N ALA A 41 9.23 7.23 -3.57
CA ALA A 41 9.03 8.51 -2.91
C ALA A 41 8.06 8.38 -1.72
N MET A 42 7.97 9.43 -0.91
CA MET A 42 6.94 9.59 0.11
C MET A 42 6.37 11.01 0.05
N THR A 43 5.16 11.21 0.58
CA THR A 43 4.60 12.55 0.79
C THR A 43 5.36 13.30 1.89
N ASP A 44 5.33 14.63 1.86
CA ASP A 44 6.04 15.48 2.84
C ASP A 44 5.60 15.22 4.29
N ASP A 45 4.35 14.78 4.48
CA ASP A 45 3.78 14.42 5.78
C ASP A 45 4.13 12.98 6.22
N GLY A 46 4.78 12.19 5.35
CA GLY A 46 5.20 10.81 5.60
C GLY A 46 4.08 9.78 5.62
N TRP A 47 2.81 10.18 5.38
CA TRP A 47 1.65 9.29 5.50
C TRP A 47 1.48 8.35 4.30
N GLN A 48 1.94 8.77 3.13
CA GLN A 48 1.79 8.00 1.90
C GLN A 48 3.14 7.75 1.26
N ARG A 49 3.29 6.53 0.73
CA ARG A 49 4.51 6.10 0.06
C ARG A 49 4.18 5.64 -1.34
N LEU A 50 5.01 6.02 -2.28
CA LEU A 50 4.95 5.57 -3.65
C LEU A 50 5.93 4.43 -3.85
N TYR A 51 5.42 3.34 -4.40
CA TYR A 51 6.21 2.20 -4.82
C TYR A 51 6.07 1.98 -6.32
N GLN A 52 7.03 1.28 -6.92
CA GLN A 52 6.96 0.82 -8.29
C GLN A 52 7.13 -0.71 -8.36
N ASP A 53 6.30 -1.33 -9.19
CA ASP A 53 6.44 -2.75 -9.54
C ASP A 53 7.62 -2.89 -10.53
N PRO A 54 8.69 -3.63 -10.17
CA PRO A 54 9.87 -3.78 -11.03
C PRO A 54 9.60 -4.61 -12.29
N ASN A 55 8.49 -5.36 -12.36
CA ASN A 55 8.18 -6.23 -13.49
C ASN A 55 7.44 -5.51 -14.62
N ASP A 56 6.52 -4.60 -14.29
CA ASP A 56 5.68 -3.92 -15.27
C ASP A 56 5.72 -2.37 -15.19
N GLY A 57 6.43 -1.82 -14.21
CA GLY A 57 6.64 -0.37 -14.05
C GLY A 57 5.43 0.38 -13.49
N ARG A 58 4.35 -0.32 -13.09
CA ARG A 58 3.17 0.31 -12.48
C ARG A 58 3.50 0.93 -11.13
N TYR A 59 2.89 2.07 -10.85
CA TYR A 59 3.00 2.75 -9.57
C TYR A 59 1.92 2.30 -8.59
N TRP A 60 2.33 2.13 -7.32
CA TRP A 60 1.49 1.67 -6.23
C TRP A 60 1.62 2.62 -5.04
N GLU A 61 0.52 3.25 -4.66
CA GLU A 61 0.45 4.13 -3.51
C GLU A 61 0.02 3.35 -2.28
N LEU A 62 0.85 3.38 -1.24
CA LEU A 62 0.54 2.90 0.10
C LEU A 62 -0.14 4.01 0.92
N SER A 63 -1.22 3.65 1.58
CA SER A 63 -1.94 4.50 2.52
C SER A 63 -2.50 3.70 3.69
N TYR A 64 -2.91 4.41 4.75
CA TYR A 64 -3.53 3.84 5.94
C TYR A 64 -4.87 4.53 6.19
N PRO A 65 -5.98 4.08 5.57
CA PRO A 65 -7.28 4.76 5.62
C PRO A 65 -7.86 4.94 7.04
N HIS A 66 -7.40 4.13 7.99
CA HIS A 66 -7.79 4.17 9.39
C HIS A 66 -6.60 4.47 10.31
N SER A 67 -5.72 5.37 9.89
CA SER A 67 -4.55 5.81 10.66
C SER A 67 -4.90 6.34 12.06
N ASP A 68 -6.14 6.78 12.26
CA ASP A 68 -6.67 7.25 13.54
C ASP A 68 -6.87 6.12 14.58
N TRP A 69 -6.77 4.85 14.17
CA TRP A 69 -6.87 3.72 15.07
C TRP A 69 -5.54 3.49 15.80
N GLU A 70 -5.61 3.07 17.07
CA GLU A 70 -4.39 2.67 17.79
C GLU A 70 -3.68 1.55 17.01
N GLY A 71 -2.45 1.82 16.57
CA GLY A 71 -1.68 0.93 15.68
C GLY A 71 -1.72 1.29 14.19
N GLY A 72 -2.39 2.39 13.80
CA GLY A 72 -2.33 2.96 12.44
C GLY A 72 -3.25 2.32 11.40
N GLY A 73 -4.09 1.36 11.80
CA GLY A 73 -5.06 0.71 10.90
C GLY A 73 -4.42 -0.25 9.87
N PRO A 74 -5.26 -0.97 9.08
CA PRO A 74 -4.77 -1.85 8.03
C PRO A 74 -4.21 -1.04 6.84
N PRO A 75 -3.15 -1.54 6.18
CA PRO A 75 -2.58 -0.89 5.01
C PRO A 75 -3.47 -1.09 3.77
N SER A 76 -3.39 -0.14 2.84
CA SER A 76 -3.98 -0.23 1.51
C SER A 76 -2.96 0.13 0.44
N LEU A 77 -2.90 -0.66 -0.63
CA LEU A 77 -2.11 -0.39 -1.84
C LEU A 77 -3.04 -0.13 -3.02
N LYS A 78 -2.90 1.01 -3.67
CA LYS A 78 -3.69 1.37 -4.85
C LYS A 78 -2.79 1.62 -6.06
N ASN A 79 -3.11 1.02 -7.19
CA ASN A 79 -2.45 1.36 -8.45
C ASN A 79 -2.87 2.77 -8.86
N ILE A 80 -1.88 3.63 -9.13
CA ILE A 80 -2.12 5.00 -9.61
C ILE A 80 -1.48 5.18 -10.98
N SER A 81 -2.03 6.11 -11.76
CA SER A 81 -1.45 6.44 -13.05
C SER A 81 -0.10 7.14 -12.88
N GLN A 82 0.74 7.07 -13.92
CA GLN A 82 2.01 7.80 -13.95
C GLN A 82 1.80 9.32 -13.80
N LEU A 83 0.70 9.87 -14.34
CA LEU A 83 0.38 11.29 -14.21
C LEU A 83 0.09 11.66 -12.75
N GLU A 84 -0.71 10.84 -12.05
CA GLU A 84 -0.98 11.04 -10.62
C GLU A 84 0.31 10.93 -9.78
N ALA A 85 1.14 9.92 -10.03
CA ALA A 85 2.40 9.72 -9.34
C ALA A 85 3.31 10.95 -9.47
N LYS A 86 3.53 11.45 -10.70
CA LYS A 86 4.34 12.65 -10.96
C LYS A 86 3.76 13.90 -10.31
N ASN A 87 2.44 14.08 -10.40
CA ASN A 87 1.79 15.27 -9.85
C ASN A 87 1.89 15.32 -8.31
N LYS A 88 1.70 14.18 -7.65
CA LYS A 88 1.66 14.07 -6.19
C LYS A 88 3.04 13.99 -5.56
N TYR A 89 3.93 13.17 -6.11
CA TYR A 89 5.26 12.89 -5.55
C TYR A 89 6.41 13.67 -6.20
N LYS A 90 6.12 14.49 -7.22
CA LYS A 90 7.08 15.36 -7.91
C LYS A 90 8.29 14.62 -8.51
N ILE A 91 8.06 13.40 -9.00
CA ILE A 91 9.02 12.56 -9.73
C ILE A 91 8.94 12.72 -11.26
#